data_AF-A0A0G1YGE4-F1
#
_entry.id   AF-A0A0G1YGE4-F1
#
_cell.length_a   1.000
_cell.length_b   1.000
_cell.length_c   1.000
_cell.angle_alpha   90.00
_cell.angle_beta   90.00
_cell.angle_gamma   90.00
#
_symmetry.space_group_name_H-M   'P 1'
#
loop_
_entity.id
_entity.type
_entity.pdbx_description
1 polymer ?
#
loop_
_entity_poly.entity_id
_entity_poly.type
_entity_poly.pdbx_seq_one_letter_code
_entity_poly.pdbx_strand_id
1 'polypeptide(L)'
;MGDLSENAEYHAAREEMSWAQSRAKEIEHILDNAEMIAHDGNQQTVGIGSSVVVKAGKTDREFTIVGAQEADPIAGKISNESPLGQAFLGKKKGDRVEVRVPAGTQVYEILEIK
;
A
#
# COMPACT_ATOMS: atom_id res chain seq x y z
N MET A 1 17.08 -50.87 -6.86
CA MET A 1 17.34 -49.60 -6.15
C MET A 1 16.70 -48.52 -7.00
N GLY A 2 15.56 -48.00 -6.56
CA GLY A 2 14.89 -46.89 -7.24
C GLY A 2 15.76 -45.64 -7.15
N ASP A 3 15.89 -44.93 -8.26
CA ASP A 3 16.79 -43.80 -8.38
C ASP A 3 16.29 -42.63 -7.49
N LEU A 4 17.18 -42.00 -6.74
CA LEU A 4 16.84 -40.88 -5.84
C LEU A 4 16.33 -39.66 -6.64
N SER A 5 16.66 -39.60 -7.93
CA SER A 5 16.26 -38.55 -8.87
C SER A 5 14.74 -38.50 -9.10
N GLU A 6 14.06 -39.64 -9.26
CA GLU A 6 12.61 -39.70 -9.47
C GLU A 6 11.82 -39.17 -8.26
N ASN A 7 12.31 -39.41 -7.04
CA ASN A 7 11.68 -38.84 -5.85
C ASN A 7 11.97 -37.35 -5.71
N ALA A 8 13.20 -36.90 -6.03
CA ALA A 8 13.56 -35.49 -5.94
C ALA A 8 12.75 -34.61 -6.91
N GLU A 9 12.59 -35.05 -8.16
CA GLU A 9 11.77 -34.34 -9.16
C GLU A 9 10.29 -34.34 -8.77
N TYR A 10 9.76 -35.48 -8.29
CA TYR A 10 8.38 -35.55 -7.79
C TYR A 10 8.14 -34.64 -6.58
N HIS A 11 9.08 -34.59 -5.64
CA HIS A 11 9.01 -33.70 -4.47
C HIS A 11 9.08 -32.23 -4.88
N ALA A 12 10.00 -31.86 -5.78
CA ALA A 12 10.12 -30.50 -6.28
C ALA A 12 8.85 -30.05 -7.03
N ALA A 13 8.30 -30.90 -7.91
CA ALA A 13 7.04 -30.62 -8.61
C ALA A 13 5.86 -30.46 -7.63
N ARG A 14 5.83 -31.24 -6.55
CA ARG A 14 4.81 -31.13 -5.50
C ARG A 14 4.95 -29.85 -4.68
N GLU A 15 6.18 -29.42 -4.36
CA GLU A 15 6.45 -28.15 -3.68
C GLU A 15 6.06 -26.95 -4.55
N GLU A 16 6.43 -26.97 -5.83
CA GLU A 16 6.05 -25.92 -6.79
C GLU A 16 4.53 -25.83 -6.94
N MET A 17 3.85 -26.99 -7.03
CA MET A 17 2.38 -27.05 -7.06
C MET A 17 1.77 -26.48 -5.77
N SER A 18 2.32 -26.82 -4.60
CA SER A 18 1.85 -26.31 -3.31
C SER A 18 2.04 -24.79 -3.20
N TRP A 19 3.17 -24.28 -3.69
CA TRP A 19 3.45 -22.85 -3.74
C TRP A 19 2.46 -22.13 -4.66
N ALA A 20 2.24 -22.66 -5.87
CA ALA A 20 1.29 -22.10 -6.82
C ALA A 20 -0.14 -22.09 -6.26
N GLN A 21 -0.59 -23.16 -5.62
CA GLN A 21 -1.90 -23.22 -4.96
C GLN A 21 -2.03 -22.23 -3.80
N SER A 22 -0.96 -22.05 -3.02
CA SER A 22 -0.94 -21.08 -1.93
C SER A 22 -1.05 -19.65 -2.49
N ARG A 23 -0.32 -19.35 -3.57
CA ARG A 23 -0.40 -18.05 -4.24
C ARG A 23 -1.78 -17.80 -4.87
N ALA A 24 -2.38 -18.82 -5.47
CA ALA A 24 -3.72 -18.73 -6.04
C ALA A 24 -4.76 -18.38 -4.95
N LYS A 25 -4.72 -19.09 -3.81
CA LYS A 25 -5.62 -18.81 -2.68
C LYS A 25 -5.44 -17.41 -2.11
N GLU A 26 -4.21 -16.92 -2.04
CA GLU A 26 -3.93 -15.55 -1.59
C GLU A 26 -4.57 -14.52 -2.54
N ILE A 27 -4.42 -14.72 -3.86
CA ILE A 27 -5.01 -13.84 -4.87
C ILE A 27 -6.54 -13.90 -4.82
N GLU A 28 -7.14 -15.10 -4.73
CA GLU A 28 -8.59 -15.26 -4.56
C GLU A 28 -9.09 -14.52 -3.33
N HIS A 29 -8.39 -14.65 -2.20
CA HIS A 29 -8.75 -13.94 -0.97
C HIS A 29 -8.69 -12.41 -1.14
N ILE A 30 -7.68 -11.89 -1.84
CA ILE A 30 -7.58 -10.45 -2.13
C ILE A 30 -8.74 -10.00 -3.00
N LEU A 31 -9.08 -10.75 -4.04
CA LEU A 31 -10.18 -10.42 -4.95
C LEU A 31 -11.55 -10.47 -4.27
N ASP A 32 -11.80 -11.49 -3.45
CA ASP A 32 -13.07 -11.66 -2.73
C ASP A 32 -13.33 -10.54 -1.72
N ASN A 33 -12.27 -9.91 -1.20
CA ASN A 33 -12.35 -8.84 -0.21
C ASN A 33 -12.07 -7.44 -0.80
N ALA A 34 -11.89 -7.33 -2.12
CA ALA A 34 -11.63 -6.05 -2.77
C ALA A 34 -12.92 -5.21 -2.86
N GLU A 35 -12.88 -3.98 -2.34
CA GLU A 35 -13.97 -3.02 -2.46
C GLU A 35 -13.58 -1.92 -3.47
N MET A 36 -14.47 -1.64 -4.43
CA MET A 36 -14.27 -0.51 -5.35
C MET A 36 -14.60 0.80 -4.66
N ILE A 37 -13.61 1.68 -4.56
CA ILE A 37 -13.77 3.03 -4.04
C ILE A 37 -14.01 3.96 -5.22
N ALA A 38 -15.22 4.53 -5.31
CA ALA A 38 -15.55 5.52 -6.33
C ALA A 38 -14.97 6.89 -5.97
N HIS A 39 -14.27 7.52 -6.90
CA HIS A 39 -13.84 8.92 -6.78
C HIS A 39 -14.90 9.83 -7.40
N ASP A 40 -15.77 10.37 -6.58
CA ASP A 40 -16.47 11.61 -6.86
C ASP A 40 -15.45 12.75 -6.69
N GLY A 41 -15.08 13.43 -7.78
CA GLY A 41 -14.00 14.42 -7.88
C GLY A 41 -14.15 15.70 -7.02
N ASN A 42 -14.88 15.62 -5.92
CA ASN A 42 -15.13 16.64 -4.91
C ASN A 42 -14.57 16.22 -3.54
N GLN A 43 -13.51 15.40 -3.52
CA GLN A 43 -12.88 14.94 -2.29
C GLN A 43 -12.22 16.11 -1.55
N GLN A 44 -12.99 16.71 -0.64
CA GLN A 44 -12.50 17.73 0.30
C GLN A 44 -11.58 17.14 1.37
N THR A 45 -11.59 15.81 1.50
CA THR A 45 -10.83 15.05 2.49
C THR A 45 -10.01 13.96 1.80
N VAL A 46 -8.83 13.68 2.31
CA VAL A 46 -7.97 12.60 1.83
C VAL A 46 -8.63 11.24 2.10
N GLY A 47 -8.82 10.45 1.05
CA GLY A 47 -9.28 9.06 1.12
C GLY A 47 -8.29 8.11 0.47
N ILE A 48 -8.64 6.83 0.42
CA ILE A 48 -7.93 5.84 -0.39
C ILE A 48 -8.15 6.20 -1.87
N GLY A 49 -7.09 6.15 -2.65
CA GLY A 49 -6.98 6.58 -4.04
C GLY A 49 -6.67 8.06 -4.24
N SER A 50 -6.80 8.91 -3.21
CA SER A 50 -6.50 10.34 -3.32
C SER A 50 -4.99 10.58 -3.45
N SER A 51 -4.61 11.56 -4.25
CA SER A 51 -3.23 12.05 -4.33
C SER A 51 -3.09 13.37 -3.57
N VAL A 52 -2.15 13.44 -2.64
CA VAL A 52 -1.95 14.59 -1.75
C VAL A 52 -0.60 15.22 -2.01
N VAL A 53 -0.59 16.54 -2.20
CA VAL A 53 0.63 17.32 -2.23
C VAL A 53 0.83 17.91 -0.85
N VAL A 54 1.96 17.62 -0.22
CA VAL A 54 2.26 18.02 1.15
C VAL A 54 3.59 18.76 1.22
N LYS A 55 3.64 19.79 2.07
CA LYS A 55 4.88 20.48 2.41
C LYS A 55 5.59 19.75 3.55
N ALA A 56 6.76 19.20 3.26
CA ALA A 56 7.64 18.58 4.25
C ALA A 56 8.83 19.52 4.53
N GLY A 57 8.67 20.41 5.50
CA GLY A 57 9.67 21.43 5.81
C GLY A 57 9.84 22.46 4.69
N LYS A 58 10.92 22.35 3.90
CA LYS A 58 11.23 23.27 2.78
C LYS A 58 10.95 22.66 1.39
N THR A 59 10.47 21.42 1.33
CA THR A 59 10.27 20.70 0.07
C THR A 59 8.86 20.17 -0.01
N ASP A 60 8.26 20.25 -1.18
CA ASP A 60 6.94 19.69 -1.45
C ASP A 60 7.10 18.24 -1.92
N ARG A 61 6.20 17.36 -1.47
CA ARG A 61 6.16 15.95 -1.83
C ARG A 61 4.74 15.57 -2.22
N GLU A 62 4.62 14.67 -3.18
CA GLU A 62 3.35 14.10 -3.58
C GLU A 62 3.27 12.64 -3.13
N PHE A 63 2.13 12.27 -2.56
CA PHE A 63 1.85 10.91 -2.13
C PHE A 63 0.47 10.48 -2.62
N THR A 64 0.32 9.23 -3.04
CA THR A 64 -0.99 8.64 -3.32
C THR A 64 -1.33 7.65 -2.22
N ILE A 65 -2.46 7.83 -1.56
CA ILE A 65 -2.91 6.90 -0.53
C ILE A 65 -3.55 5.70 -1.24
N VAL A 66 -3.06 4.50 -0.98
CA VAL A 66 -3.54 3.26 -1.63
C VAL A 66 -3.78 2.18 -0.58
N GLY A 67 -4.37 1.05 -0.99
CA GLY A 67 -4.45 -0.12 -0.13
C GLY A 67 -3.07 -0.72 0.17
N ALA A 68 -2.96 -1.49 1.25
CA ALA A 68 -1.70 -2.13 1.65
C ALA A 68 -1.04 -2.97 0.54
N GLN A 69 -1.86 -3.62 -0.29
CA GLN A 69 -1.39 -4.49 -1.38
C GLN A 69 -0.83 -3.71 -2.58
N GLU A 70 -1.12 -2.41 -2.70
CA GLU A 70 -0.70 -1.56 -3.82
C GLU A 70 0.42 -0.60 -3.43
N ALA A 71 0.87 -0.66 -2.18
CA ALA A 71 1.83 0.27 -1.62
C ALA A 71 3.21 0.10 -2.28
N ASP A 72 3.75 1.22 -2.73
CA ASP A 72 5.09 1.35 -3.29
C ASP A 72 5.67 2.69 -2.82
N PRO A 73 6.39 2.71 -1.68
CA PRO A 73 6.96 3.94 -1.14
C PRO A 73 7.96 4.63 -2.07
N ILE A 74 8.60 3.87 -2.99
CA ILE A 74 9.55 4.44 -3.97
C ILE A 74 8.78 5.24 -5.02
N ALA A 75 7.64 4.73 -5.47
CA ALA A 75 6.73 5.42 -6.38
C ALA A 75 5.83 6.47 -5.70
N GLY A 76 5.98 6.69 -4.38
CA GLY A 76 5.13 7.62 -3.61
C GLY A 76 3.73 7.08 -3.29
N LYS A 77 3.48 5.78 -3.51
CA LYS A 77 2.23 5.11 -3.13
C LYS A 77 2.32 4.62 -1.68
N ILE A 78 1.54 5.23 -0.80
CA ILE A 78 1.58 4.99 0.63
C ILE A 78 0.36 4.17 1.05
N SER A 79 0.59 3.07 1.77
CA SER A 79 -0.49 2.26 2.35
C SER A 79 -1.32 3.10 3.33
N ASN A 80 -2.64 2.98 3.22
CA ASN A 80 -3.64 3.50 4.16
C ASN A 80 -3.44 2.98 5.61
N GLU A 81 -2.79 1.83 5.76
CA GLU A 81 -2.48 1.22 7.07
C GLU A 81 -1.15 1.71 7.65
N SER A 82 -0.33 2.40 6.87
CA SER A 82 0.96 2.92 7.35
C SER A 82 0.76 4.13 8.29
N PRO A 83 1.74 4.44 9.17
CA PRO A 83 1.65 5.62 10.05
C PRO A 83 1.44 6.93 9.28
N LEU A 84 2.02 7.04 8.09
CA LEU A 84 1.88 8.21 7.23
C LEU A 84 0.50 8.26 6.56
N GLY A 85 0.03 7.12 6.03
CA GLY A 85 -1.31 7.01 5.45
C GLY A 85 -2.42 7.32 6.45
N GLN A 86 -2.35 6.74 7.66
CA GLN A 86 -3.31 7.02 8.73
C GLN A 86 -3.29 8.48 9.17
N ALA A 87 -2.13 9.13 9.14
CA ALA A 87 -2.04 10.56 9.49
C ALA A 87 -2.77 11.43 8.47
N PHE A 88 -2.72 11.08 7.19
CA PHE A 88 -3.35 11.83 6.10
C PHE A 88 -4.84 11.54 5.93
N LEU A 89 -5.29 10.31 6.16
CA LEU A 89 -6.70 9.92 5.99
C LEU A 89 -7.66 10.87 6.74
N GLY A 90 -8.70 11.31 6.03
CA GLY A 90 -9.73 12.21 6.55
C GLY A 90 -9.31 13.68 6.73
N LYS A 91 -8.04 14.02 6.47
CA LYS A 91 -7.55 15.40 6.54
C LYS A 91 -7.96 16.23 5.35
N LYS A 92 -7.95 17.55 5.51
CA LYS A 92 -8.33 18.52 4.47
C LYS A 92 -7.14 19.36 4.03
N LYS A 93 -7.29 20.06 2.90
CA LYS A 93 -6.34 21.09 2.48
C LYS A 93 -6.14 22.13 3.61
N GLY A 94 -4.88 22.41 3.93
CA GLY A 94 -4.46 23.31 5.01
C GLY A 94 -4.21 22.60 6.35
N ASP A 95 -4.61 21.35 6.52
CA ASP A 95 -4.35 20.61 7.75
C ASP A 95 -2.85 20.29 7.88
N ARG A 96 -2.37 20.30 9.12
CA ARG A 96 -1.03 19.86 9.49
C ARG A 96 -1.10 18.54 10.25
N VAL A 97 -0.18 17.64 9.92
CA VAL A 97 -0.06 16.34 10.56
C VAL A 97 1.37 16.11 11.02
N GLU A 98 1.51 15.55 12.22
CA GLU A 98 2.79 15.17 12.79
C GLU A 98 2.91 13.65 12.75
N VAL A 99 3.93 13.15 12.06
CA VAL A 99 4.17 11.73 11.91
C VAL A 99 5.49 11.37 12.58
N ARG A 100 5.43 10.42 13.51
CA ARG A 100 6.63 9.86 14.12
C ARG A 100 7.22 8.83 13.18
N VAL A 101 8.40 9.14 12.65
CA VAL A 101 9.24 8.21 11.90
C VAL A 101 10.48 7.86 12.72
N PRO A 102 11.18 6.75 12.44
CA PRO A 102 12.40 6.39 13.18
C PRO A 102 13.47 7.48 13.22
N ALA A 103 13.51 8.35 12.20
CA ALA A 103 14.42 9.48 12.10
C ALA A 103 13.99 10.73 12.90
N GLY A 104 12.83 10.72 13.55
CA GLY A 104 12.28 11.85 14.32
C GLY A 104 10.81 12.13 14.01
N THR A 105 10.27 13.22 14.57
CA THR A 105 8.92 13.68 14.23
C THR A 105 8.99 14.57 13.01
N GLN A 106 8.27 14.20 11.95
CA GLN A 106 8.18 14.98 10.72
C GLN A 106 6.80 15.61 10.62
N VAL A 107 6.77 16.92 10.36
CA VAL A 107 5.53 17.68 10.15
C VAL A 107 5.27 17.81 8.65
N TYR A 108 4.02 17.58 8.27
CA TYR A 108 3.51 17.75 6.91
C TYR A 108 2.30 18.69 6.90
N GLU A 109 2.25 19.61 5.94
CA GLU A 109 1.08 20.46 5.69
C GLU A 109 0.45 20.09 4.35
N ILE A 110 -0.86 19.84 4.30
CA ILE A 110 -1.54 19.46 3.07
C ILE A 110 -1.80 20.70 2.22
N LEU A 111 -1.15 20.78 1.07
CA LEU A 111 -1.28 21.90 0.12
C LEU A 111 -2.42 21.66 -0.87
N GLU A 112 -2.59 20.41 -1.30
CA GLU A 112 -3.57 20.04 -2.32
C GLU A 112 -4.00 18.58 -2.16
N ILE A 113 -5.25 18.29 -2.51
CA ILE A 113 -5.82 16.96 -2.62
C ILE A 113 -6.38 16.84 -4.03
N LYS A 114 -6.01 15.77 -4.74
CA LYS A 114 -6.41 15.43 -6.10
C LYS A 114 -7.18 14.13 -6.10
#